data_AF-X1DEA9-F1
#
_entry.id   AF-X1DEA9-F1
#
_cell.length_a   1.000
_cell.length_b   1.000
_cell.length_c   1.000
_cell.angle_alpha   90.00
_cell.angle_beta   90.00
_cell.angle_gamma   90.00
#
_symmetry.space_group_name_H-M   'P 1'
#
loop_
_entity.id
_entity.type
_entity.pdbx_description
1 polymer ?
#
loop_
_entity_poly.entity_id
_entity_poly.type
_entity_poly.pdbx_seq_one_letter_code
_entity_poly.pdbx_strand_id
1 'polypeptide(L)'
;AISAIFNSPIAGVIFAIEVLLTDVTIAMFIPLLISSVFGSLISKSLLGDDILFSFKLIDNYTLNDLPFIIVMGIIAGLLSVYFTRTTFWVEGKLAKIKGTFTRAILGGIGLGILVLLMSPLYGEGYETIKALVHGEEQSILSKFESLGIPNTQLVAILFFTAVIFFKPVASALTIGAGGSGGIFAPSLFIGGVLGFVFASAVNLISGTEMLSVSNFTLIGMSGLMSGILHAPLTAIFLIAEITSGYTLFVPLMLVSAIAYSTSIYFESHSLYAKHLAQSGDLI
;
A
#
# COMPACT_ATOMS: atom_id res chain seq x y z
N ALA A 1 -6.54 15.49 -7.02
CA ALA A 1 -7.18 14.27 -6.46
C ALA A 1 -6.31 13.61 -5.40
N ILE A 2 -5.10 13.11 -5.72
CA ILE A 2 -4.18 12.46 -4.75
C ILE A 2 -3.96 13.32 -3.50
N SER A 3 -3.59 14.59 -3.68
CA SER A 3 -3.43 15.53 -2.55
C SER A 3 -4.69 15.69 -1.69
N ALA A 4 -5.88 15.68 -2.30
CA ALA A 4 -7.14 15.79 -1.55
C ALA A 4 -7.44 14.52 -0.75
N ILE A 5 -7.17 13.33 -1.30
CA ILE A 5 -7.44 12.04 -0.65
C ILE A 5 -6.50 11.80 0.53
N PHE A 6 -5.21 12.08 0.35
CA PHE A 6 -4.18 11.78 1.36
C PHE A 6 -3.77 13.00 2.20
N ASN A 7 -4.35 14.17 1.94
CA ASN A 7 -3.93 15.44 2.51
C ASN A 7 -2.41 15.67 2.38
N SER A 8 -1.89 15.37 1.18
CA SER A 8 -0.46 15.25 0.90
C SER A 8 -0.13 16.03 -0.38
N PRO A 9 0.03 17.37 -0.29
CA PRO A 9 0.22 18.22 -1.46
C PRO A 9 1.49 17.92 -2.23
N ILE A 10 2.62 17.69 -1.55
CA ILE A 10 3.90 17.44 -2.22
C ILE A 10 3.85 16.09 -2.93
N ALA A 11 3.35 15.04 -2.28
CA ALA A 11 3.20 13.74 -2.91
C ALA A 11 2.28 13.79 -4.14
N GLY A 12 1.22 14.61 -4.09
CA GLY A 12 0.34 14.84 -5.24
C GLY A 12 1.05 15.44 -6.46
N VAL A 13 1.97 16.39 -6.24
CA VAL A 13 2.78 17.00 -7.31
C VAL A 13 3.80 16.00 -7.84
N ILE A 14 4.51 15.32 -6.95
CA ILE A 14 5.52 14.33 -7.31
C ILE A 14 4.89 13.16 -8.08
N PHE A 15 3.72 12.67 -7.67
CA PHE A 15 3.00 11.63 -8.41
C PHE A 15 2.66 12.05 -9.84
N ALA A 16 2.18 13.29 -10.01
CA ALA A 16 1.88 13.79 -11.35
C ALA A 16 3.14 13.81 -12.24
N ILE A 17 4.28 14.22 -11.67
CA ILE A 17 5.57 14.30 -12.37
C ILE A 17 6.17 12.92 -12.66
N GLU A 18 6.13 12.01 -11.69
CA GLU A 18 6.83 10.72 -11.75
C GLU A 18 6.03 9.63 -12.48
N VAL A 19 4.70 9.70 -12.44
CA VAL A 19 3.82 8.63 -12.95
C VAL A 19 2.98 9.06 -14.14
N LEU A 20 2.52 10.31 -14.20
CA LEU A 20 1.55 10.74 -15.22
C LEU A 20 2.18 11.53 -16.36
N LEU A 21 3.21 12.33 -16.08
CA LEU A 21 3.84 13.20 -17.07
C LEU A 21 5.10 12.54 -17.63
N THR A 22 5.14 12.37 -18.95
CA THR A 22 6.33 11.87 -19.66
C THR A 22 7.46 12.90 -19.68
N ASP A 23 7.11 14.18 -19.85
CA ASP A 23 8.05 15.31 -19.88
C ASP A 23 7.59 16.40 -18.91
N VAL A 24 8.52 16.94 -18.12
CA VAL A 24 8.24 17.99 -17.15
C VAL A 24 9.10 19.21 -17.43
N THR A 25 8.44 20.35 -17.67
CA THR A 25 9.09 21.66 -17.68
C THR A 25 8.86 22.35 -16.34
N ILE A 26 9.79 23.20 -15.93
CA ILE A 26 9.67 24.00 -14.69
C ILE A 26 8.37 24.83 -14.70
N ALA A 27 7.92 25.25 -15.89
CA ALA A 27 6.67 25.99 -16.06
C ALA A 27 5.42 25.21 -15.64
N MET A 28 5.43 23.87 -15.72
CA MET A 28 4.31 23.03 -15.28
C MET A 28 4.28 22.79 -13.77
N PHE A 29 5.40 23.03 -13.07
CA PHE A 29 5.50 22.79 -11.64
C PHE A 29 4.58 23.71 -10.82
N ILE A 30 4.56 25.01 -11.13
CA ILE A 30 3.77 25.99 -10.37
C ILE A 30 2.25 25.70 -10.47
N PRO A 31 1.66 25.48 -11.66
CA PRO A 31 0.26 25.09 -11.77
C PRO A 31 -0.08 23.80 -11.02
N LEU A 32 0.78 22.78 -11.07
CA LEU A 32 0.60 21.52 -10.33
C LEU A 32 0.59 21.77 -8.82
N LEU A 33 1.53 22.57 -8.32
CA LEU A 33 1.61 22.92 -6.91
C LEU A 33 0.35 23.65 -6.46
N ILE A 34 -0.08 24.68 -7.18
CA ILE A 34 -1.30 25.43 -6.87
C ILE A 34 -2.50 24.49 -6.82
N SER A 35 -2.70 23.67 -7.87
CA SER A 35 -3.81 22.70 -7.91
C SER A 35 -3.77 21.71 -6.74
N SER A 36 -2.58 21.22 -6.40
CA SER A 36 -2.38 20.28 -5.31
C SER A 36 -2.70 20.91 -3.95
N VAL A 37 -2.27 22.15 -3.71
CA VAL A 37 -2.57 22.90 -2.47
C VAL A 37 -4.07 23.17 -2.36
N PHE A 38 -4.71 23.68 -3.41
CA PHE A 38 -6.16 23.89 -3.40
C PHE A 38 -6.93 22.58 -3.16
N GLY A 39 -6.47 21.47 -3.73
CA GLY A 39 -7.06 20.16 -3.48
C GLY A 39 -7.02 19.75 -2.01
N SER A 40 -5.88 19.91 -1.35
CA SER A 40 -5.74 19.61 0.09
C SER A 40 -6.55 20.60 0.95
N LEU A 41 -6.52 21.90 0.65
CA LEU A 41 -7.28 22.91 1.40
C LEU A 41 -8.79 22.69 1.32
N ILE A 42 -9.32 22.39 0.13
CA ILE A 42 -10.74 22.09 -0.05
C ILE A 42 -11.11 20.80 0.69
N SER A 43 -10.27 19.76 0.58
CA SER A 43 -10.49 18.51 1.31
C SER A 43 -10.55 18.75 2.82
N LYS A 44 -9.57 19.46 3.38
CA LYS A 44 -9.50 19.78 4.81
C LYS A 44 -10.68 20.64 5.27
N SER A 45 -11.14 21.59 4.45
CA SER A 45 -12.30 22.43 4.75
C SER A 45 -13.60 21.62 4.82
N LEU A 46 -13.75 20.60 3.97
CA LEU A 46 -14.97 19.78 3.89
C LEU A 46 -14.98 18.60 4.86
N LEU A 47 -13.84 17.94 5.04
CA LEU A 47 -13.70 16.70 5.83
C LEU A 47 -13.17 16.96 7.26
N GLY A 48 -12.71 18.18 7.57
CA GLY A 48 -12.14 18.53 8.87
C GLY A 48 -10.74 17.94 9.10
N ASP A 49 -10.37 17.76 10.37
CA ASP A 49 -9.08 17.16 10.77
C ASP A 49 -9.10 15.62 10.76
N ASP A 50 -10.19 14.98 10.33
CA ASP A 50 -10.30 13.54 10.06
C ASP A 50 -9.55 13.15 8.77
N ILE A 51 -8.26 13.52 8.74
CA ILE A 51 -7.36 13.13 7.68
C ILE A 51 -7.17 11.63 7.79
N LEU A 52 -7.42 10.90 6.70
CA LEU A 52 -7.33 9.44 6.62
C LEU A 52 -5.99 8.87 7.11
N PHE A 53 -4.93 9.68 7.12
CA PHE A 53 -3.63 9.33 7.68
C PHE A 53 -2.99 10.56 8.35
N SER A 54 -3.05 10.60 9.67
CA SER A 54 -2.27 11.51 10.50
C SER A 54 -1.61 10.67 11.58
N PHE A 55 -0.37 10.27 11.34
CA PHE A 55 0.40 9.48 12.29
C PHE A 55 1.33 10.38 13.06
N LYS A 56 1.29 10.33 14.39
CA LYS A 56 2.36 10.90 15.20
C LYS A 56 3.46 9.86 15.31
N LEU A 57 4.65 10.21 14.84
CA LEU A 57 5.83 9.39 15.05
C LEU A 57 6.13 9.31 16.55
N ILE A 58 6.02 8.10 17.10
CA ILE A 58 6.22 7.83 18.53
C ILE A 58 7.69 7.46 18.78
N ASP A 59 8.29 6.70 17.85
CA ASP A 59 9.60 6.08 18.04
C ASP A 59 10.65 6.63 17.08
N ASN A 60 11.86 6.86 17.58
CA ASN A 60 13.02 7.14 16.74
C ASN A 60 13.55 5.83 16.14
N TYR A 61 14.00 5.87 14.89
CA TYR A 61 14.76 4.75 14.32
C TYR A 61 16.22 4.82 14.77
N THR A 62 16.86 3.67 14.88
CA THR A 62 18.27 3.54 15.25
C THR A 62 19.09 2.95 14.12
N LEU A 63 20.42 3.07 14.20
CA LEU A 63 21.32 2.44 13.21
C LEU A 63 21.20 0.91 13.19
N ASN A 64 20.75 0.30 14.28
CA ASN A 64 20.54 -1.14 14.36
C ASN A 64 19.36 -1.61 13.50
N ASP A 65 18.47 -0.70 13.08
CA ASP A 65 17.32 -1.02 12.23
C ASP A 65 17.72 -1.15 10.76
N LEU A 66 18.90 -0.64 10.35
CA LEU A 66 19.34 -0.61 8.96
C LEU A 66 19.36 -1.98 8.27
N PRO A 67 19.92 -3.06 8.87
CA PRO A 67 19.87 -4.38 8.23
C PRO A 67 18.45 -4.86 7.98
N PHE A 68 17.53 -4.57 8.91
CA PHE A 68 16.12 -4.94 8.81
C PHE A 68 15.40 -4.13 7.74
N ILE A 69 15.73 -2.85 7.58
CA ILE A 69 15.21 -1.99 6.50
C ILE A 69 15.66 -2.51 5.13
N ILE A 70 16.91 -2.95 4.99
CA ILE A 70 17.43 -3.53 3.74
C ILE A 70 16.66 -4.81 3.39
N VAL A 71 16.51 -5.72 4.35
CA VAL A 71 15.76 -6.97 4.16
C VAL A 71 14.29 -6.67 3.81
N MET A 72 13.67 -5.71 4.50
CA MET A 72 12.31 -5.25 4.20
C MET A 72 12.20 -4.76 2.75
N GLY A 73 13.15 -3.95 2.27
CA GLY A 73 13.15 -3.46 0.90
C GLY A 73 13.17 -4.58 -0.15
N ILE A 74 13.99 -5.61 0.08
CA ILE A 74 14.05 -6.78 -0.81
C ILE A 74 12.72 -7.54 -0.79
N ILE A 75 12.17 -7.81 0.40
CA ILE A 75 10.90 -8.52 0.54
C ILE A 75 9.76 -7.73 -0.09
N ALA A 76 9.69 -6.42 0.13
CA ALA A 76 8.70 -5.54 -0.48
C ALA A 76 8.82 -5.53 -2.01
N GLY A 77 10.03 -5.49 -2.56
CA GLY A 77 10.26 -5.57 -4.01
C GLY A 77 9.90 -6.92 -4.62
N LEU A 78 10.11 -8.04 -3.92
CA LEU A 78 9.63 -9.35 -4.37
C LEU A 78 8.10 -9.45 -4.29
N LEU A 79 7.52 -8.89 -3.24
CA LEU A 79 6.08 -8.87 -3.04
C LEU A 79 5.37 -7.96 -4.06
N SER A 80 6.00 -6.87 -4.53
CA SER A 80 5.44 -6.05 -5.60
C SER A 80 5.35 -6.81 -6.93
N VAL A 81 6.33 -7.67 -7.22
CA VAL A 81 6.30 -8.57 -8.38
C VAL A 81 5.16 -9.58 -8.24
N TYR A 82 5.02 -10.19 -7.05
CA TYR A 82 3.89 -11.09 -6.77
C TYR A 82 2.53 -10.38 -6.95
N PHE A 83 2.38 -9.18 -6.39
CA PHE A 83 1.17 -8.37 -6.51
C PHE A 83 0.83 -8.15 -7.98
N THR A 84 1.80 -7.64 -8.75
CA THR A 84 1.62 -7.30 -10.17
C THR A 84 1.22 -8.53 -10.98
N ARG A 85 1.93 -9.64 -10.83
CA ARG A 85 1.64 -10.88 -11.58
C ARG A 85 0.30 -11.49 -11.22
N THR A 86 -0.05 -11.49 -9.93
CA THR A 86 -1.32 -12.03 -9.45
C THR A 86 -2.48 -11.20 -9.99
N THR A 87 -2.37 -9.87 -9.96
CA THR A 87 -3.41 -8.98 -10.49
C THR A 87 -3.68 -9.25 -11.96
N PHE A 88 -2.65 -9.23 -12.81
CA PHE A 88 -2.81 -9.53 -14.24
C PHE A 88 -3.32 -10.96 -14.50
N TRP A 89 -2.90 -11.94 -13.70
CA TRP A 89 -3.36 -13.31 -13.85
C TRP A 89 -4.85 -13.45 -13.54
N VAL A 90 -5.33 -12.86 -12.43
CA VAL A 90 -6.75 -12.88 -12.06
C VAL A 90 -7.59 -12.09 -13.06
N GLU A 91 -7.17 -10.88 -13.43
CA GLU A 91 -7.87 -10.07 -14.45
C GLU A 91 -7.95 -10.83 -15.79
N GLY A 92 -6.86 -11.46 -16.24
CA GLY A 92 -6.83 -12.25 -17.46
C GLY A 92 -7.71 -13.50 -17.40
N LYS A 93 -7.95 -14.08 -16.21
CA LYS A 93 -8.91 -15.17 -16.02
C LYS A 93 -10.35 -14.66 -16.09
N LEU A 94 -10.66 -13.53 -15.46
CA LEU A 94 -11.99 -12.93 -15.50
C LEU A 94 -12.34 -12.40 -16.89
N ALA A 95 -11.37 -11.87 -17.64
CA ALA A 95 -11.55 -11.38 -19.00
C ALA A 95 -12.01 -12.49 -19.98
N LYS A 96 -11.70 -13.76 -19.70
CA LYS A 96 -12.14 -14.91 -20.52
C LYS A 96 -13.62 -15.26 -20.34
N ILE A 97 -14.26 -14.77 -19.27
CA ILE A 97 -15.67 -15.03 -18.99
C ILE A 97 -16.51 -14.13 -19.89
N LYS A 98 -17.33 -14.75 -20.76
CA LYS A 98 -18.25 -14.02 -21.65
C LYS A 98 -19.45 -13.51 -20.84
N GLY A 99 -19.84 -12.26 -21.11
CA GLY A 99 -21.01 -11.62 -20.50
C GLY A 99 -20.67 -10.80 -19.26
N THR A 100 -20.90 -9.49 -19.35
CA THR A 100 -20.58 -8.51 -18.29
C THR A 100 -21.25 -8.85 -16.97
N PHE A 101 -22.50 -9.28 -17.00
CA PHE A 101 -23.27 -9.60 -15.79
C PHE A 101 -22.77 -10.89 -15.10
N THR A 102 -22.47 -11.92 -15.88
CA THR A 102 -21.92 -13.18 -15.36
C THR A 102 -20.54 -12.96 -14.72
N ARG A 103 -19.70 -12.15 -15.37
CA ARG A 103 -18.39 -11.77 -14.84
C ARG A 103 -18.53 -10.97 -13.54
N ALA A 104 -19.47 -10.02 -13.48
CA ALA A 104 -19.76 -9.24 -12.28
C ALA A 104 -20.25 -10.11 -11.12
N ILE A 105 -21.17 -11.05 -11.37
CA ILE A 105 -21.67 -11.98 -10.34
C ILE A 105 -20.53 -12.86 -9.82
N LEU A 106 -19.75 -13.49 -10.70
CA LEU A 106 -18.67 -14.38 -10.28
C LEU A 106 -17.58 -13.64 -9.50
N GLY A 107 -17.19 -12.46 -9.98
CA GLY A 107 -16.23 -11.61 -9.27
C GLY A 107 -16.77 -11.12 -7.91
N GLY A 108 -18.04 -10.70 -7.87
CA GLY A 108 -18.72 -10.25 -6.65
C GLY A 108 -18.90 -11.36 -5.61
N ILE A 109 -19.26 -12.59 -6.03
CA ILE A 109 -19.33 -13.75 -5.12
C ILE A 109 -17.94 -14.10 -4.60
N GLY A 110 -16.92 -14.16 -5.46
CA GLY A 110 -15.54 -14.44 -5.05
C GLY A 110 -15.02 -13.42 -4.05
N LEU A 111 -15.21 -12.13 -4.34
CA LEU A 111 -14.85 -11.03 -3.44
C LEU A 111 -15.64 -11.10 -2.13
N GLY A 112 -16.95 -11.36 -2.20
CA GLY A 112 -17.82 -11.49 -1.03
C GLY A 112 -17.37 -12.59 -0.09
N ILE A 113 -17.03 -13.77 -0.62
CA ILE A 113 -16.48 -14.88 0.17
C ILE A 113 -15.16 -14.47 0.85
N LEU A 114 -14.24 -13.84 0.11
CA LEU A 114 -12.96 -13.38 0.66
C LEU A 114 -13.16 -12.38 1.80
N VAL A 115 -14.04 -11.39 1.62
CA VAL A 115 -14.35 -10.36 2.63
C VAL A 115 -15.05 -10.98 3.86
N LEU A 116 -15.92 -11.95 3.67
CA LEU A 116 -16.57 -12.66 4.79
C LEU A 116 -15.56 -13.45 5.63
N LEU A 117 -14.60 -14.10 4.98
CA LEU A 117 -13.52 -14.85 5.66
C LEU A 117 -12.49 -13.92 6.30
N MET A 118 -12.19 -12.79 5.66
CA MET A 118 -11.13 -11.87 6.08
C MET A 118 -11.61 -10.42 5.98
N SER A 119 -12.10 -9.86 7.09
CA SER A 119 -12.61 -8.49 7.15
C SER A 119 -11.63 -7.41 6.66
N PRO A 120 -10.29 -7.50 6.87
CA PRO A 120 -9.35 -6.48 6.36
C PRO A 120 -9.27 -6.40 4.84
N LEU A 121 -9.82 -7.38 4.10
CA LEU A 121 -9.88 -7.32 2.65
C LEU A 121 -10.92 -6.30 2.16
N TYR A 122 -11.89 -5.91 3.00
CA TYR A 122 -12.92 -4.94 2.64
C TYR A 122 -12.37 -3.51 2.52
N GLY A 123 -12.79 -2.81 1.46
CA GLY A 123 -12.40 -1.43 1.20
C GLY A 123 -10.90 -1.24 1.01
N GLU A 124 -10.43 -0.02 1.24
CA GLU A 124 -9.02 0.36 1.07
C GLU A 124 -8.12 -0.14 2.21
N GLY A 125 -8.70 -0.45 3.38
CA GLY A 125 -7.98 -0.97 4.54
C GLY A 125 -7.25 0.08 5.38
N TYR A 126 -7.55 1.38 5.20
CA TYR A 126 -6.91 2.47 5.95
C TYR A 126 -7.13 2.37 7.46
N GLU A 127 -8.32 1.99 7.91
CA GLU A 127 -8.61 1.77 9.33
C GLU A 127 -7.77 0.61 9.91
N THR A 128 -7.50 -0.42 9.11
CA THR A 128 -6.58 -1.49 9.52
C THR A 128 -5.17 -0.95 9.67
N ILE A 129 -4.66 -0.17 8.71
CA ILE A 129 -3.31 0.42 8.83
C ILE A 129 -3.25 1.31 10.08
N LYS A 130 -4.26 2.13 10.34
CA LYS A 130 -4.32 2.95 11.56
C LYS A 130 -4.24 2.10 12.82
N ALA A 131 -5.04 1.04 12.91
CA ALA A 131 -4.99 0.15 14.06
C ALA A 131 -3.61 -0.52 14.22
N LEU A 132 -2.98 -0.98 13.13
CA LEU A 132 -1.65 -1.57 13.18
C LEU A 132 -0.56 -0.58 13.62
N VAL A 133 -0.64 0.67 13.18
CA VAL A 133 0.32 1.73 13.57
C VAL A 133 0.16 2.12 15.04
N HIS A 134 -1.06 2.06 15.59
CA HIS A 134 -1.35 2.38 17.00
C HIS A 134 -1.24 1.18 17.96
N GLY A 135 -0.91 -0.01 17.47
CA GLY A 135 -0.85 -1.23 18.30
C GLY A 135 -2.24 -1.73 18.75
N GLU A 136 -3.28 -1.41 17.99
CA GLU A 136 -4.67 -1.79 18.23
C GLU A 136 -5.08 -3.00 17.37
N GLU A 137 -4.15 -3.86 16.97
CA GLU A 137 -4.41 -5.00 16.08
C GLU A 137 -5.42 -6.01 16.66
N GLN A 138 -5.55 -6.06 17.99
CA GLN A 138 -6.51 -6.91 18.68
C GLN A 138 -7.96 -6.56 18.33
N SER A 139 -8.26 -5.29 18.03
CA SER A 139 -9.59 -4.85 17.62
C SER A 139 -10.07 -5.56 16.34
N ILE A 140 -9.14 -5.80 15.42
CA ILE A 140 -9.38 -6.47 14.14
C ILE A 140 -9.58 -7.98 14.34
N LEU A 141 -8.87 -8.55 15.31
CA LEU A 141 -8.89 -9.98 15.62
C LEU A 141 -10.04 -10.41 16.55
N SER A 142 -10.82 -9.47 17.08
CA SER A 142 -11.97 -9.72 17.95
C SER A 142 -12.98 -10.76 17.40
N LYS A 143 -13.10 -10.89 16.08
CA LYS A 143 -13.90 -11.97 15.46
C LYS A 143 -13.36 -13.37 15.76
N PHE A 144 -12.04 -13.54 15.85
CA PHE A 144 -11.41 -14.83 16.14
C PHE A 144 -11.62 -15.26 17.60
N GLU A 145 -11.72 -14.30 18.52
CA GLU A 145 -12.06 -14.59 19.92
C GLU A 145 -13.44 -15.22 20.02
N SER A 146 -14.43 -14.74 19.25
CA SER A 146 -15.77 -15.34 19.21
C SER A 146 -15.79 -16.76 18.61
N LEU A 147 -14.76 -17.14 17.85
CA LEU A 147 -14.56 -18.49 17.30
C LEU A 147 -13.71 -19.39 18.20
N GLY A 148 -13.30 -18.93 19.38
CA GLY A 148 -12.49 -19.70 20.34
C GLY A 148 -11.01 -19.85 19.96
N ILE A 149 -10.53 -19.07 19.00
CA ILE A 149 -9.11 -19.07 18.59
C ILE A 149 -8.36 -18.10 19.51
N PRO A 150 -7.24 -18.53 20.14
CA PRO A 150 -6.50 -17.67 21.07
C PRO A 150 -5.90 -16.47 20.35
N ASN A 151 -6.17 -15.27 20.88
CA ASN A 151 -5.64 -13.99 20.36
C ASN A 151 -4.16 -13.82 20.75
N THR A 152 -3.31 -14.59 20.07
CA THR A 152 -1.85 -14.54 20.25
C THR A 152 -1.19 -13.78 19.11
N GLN A 153 -0.04 -13.19 19.38
CA GLN A 153 0.75 -12.48 18.37
C GLN A 153 1.08 -13.37 17.16
N LEU A 154 1.28 -14.68 17.38
CA LEU A 154 1.51 -15.64 16.30
C LEU A 154 0.27 -15.78 15.38
N VAL A 155 -0.94 -15.81 15.95
CA VAL A 155 -2.19 -15.83 15.16
C VAL A 155 -2.35 -14.54 14.37
N ALA A 156 -2.03 -13.38 14.96
CA ALA A 156 -2.02 -12.10 14.26
C ALA A 156 -1.08 -12.14 13.04
N ILE A 157 0.18 -12.57 13.24
CA ILE A 157 1.19 -12.69 12.18
C ILE A 157 0.69 -13.60 11.06
N LEU A 158 0.16 -14.78 11.38
CA LEU A 158 -0.35 -15.72 10.38
C LEU A 158 -1.55 -15.16 9.62
N PHE A 159 -2.50 -14.55 10.32
CA PHE A 159 -3.68 -13.95 9.71
C PHE A 159 -3.32 -12.82 8.75
N PHE A 160 -2.49 -11.87 9.19
CA PHE A 160 -2.04 -10.75 8.35
C PHE A 160 -1.13 -11.20 7.21
N THR A 161 -0.35 -12.26 7.40
CA THR A 161 0.40 -12.90 6.31
C THR A 161 -0.56 -13.44 5.24
N ALA A 162 -1.66 -14.10 5.63
CA ALA A 162 -2.67 -14.52 4.67
C ALA A 162 -3.33 -13.31 3.97
N VAL A 163 -3.60 -12.22 4.69
CA VAL A 163 -4.17 -10.98 4.12
C VAL A 163 -3.28 -10.44 2.99
N ILE A 164 -1.96 -10.43 3.18
CA ILE A 164 -0.98 -10.01 2.17
C ILE A 164 -1.16 -10.78 0.85
N PHE A 165 -1.35 -12.09 0.92
CA PHE A 165 -1.47 -12.93 -0.28
C PHE A 165 -2.84 -12.84 -0.96
N PHE A 166 -3.92 -12.62 -0.19
CA PHE A 166 -5.28 -12.58 -0.72
C PHE A 166 -5.74 -11.18 -1.17
N LYS A 167 -5.17 -10.09 -0.65
CA LYS A 167 -5.55 -8.72 -1.06
C LYS A 167 -5.32 -8.43 -2.54
N PRO A 168 -4.22 -8.87 -3.21
CA PRO A 168 -4.08 -8.72 -4.66
C PRO A 168 -5.19 -9.43 -5.43
N VAL A 169 -5.59 -10.63 -4.98
CA VAL A 169 -6.69 -11.38 -5.58
C VAL A 169 -8.01 -10.62 -5.39
N ALA A 170 -8.30 -10.12 -4.19
CA ALA A 170 -9.50 -9.33 -3.92
C ALA A 170 -9.56 -8.06 -4.79
N SER A 171 -8.45 -7.32 -4.89
CA SER A 171 -8.34 -6.11 -5.73
C SER A 171 -8.55 -6.43 -7.21
N ALA A 172 -7.92 -7.50 -7.71
CA ALA A 172 -8.04 -7.93 -9.09
C ALA A 172 -9.42 -8.51 -9.43
N LEU A 173 -10.12 -9.12 -8.47
CA LEU A 173 -11.52 -9.51 -8.62
C LEU A 173 -12.42 -8.28 -8.77
N THR A 174 -12.21 -7.24 -7.96
CA THR A 174 -12.97 -5.98 -8.06
C THR A 174 -12.80 -5.32 -9.43
N ILE A 175 -11.55 -5.12 -9.86
CA ILE A 175 -11.23 -4.47 -11.15
C ILE A 175 -11.63 -5.38 -12.32
N GLY A 176 -11.19 -6.63 -12.31
CA GLY A 176 -11.44 -7.61 -13.37
C GLY A 176 -12.93 -7.96 -13.56
N ALA A 177 -13.76 -7.80 -12.53
CA ALA A 177 -15.21 -7.97 -12.65
C ALA A 177 -15.89 -6.85 -13.47
N GLY A 178 -15.23 -5.71 -13.64
CA GLY A 178 -15.79 -4.48 -14.20
C GLY A 178 -16.09 -3.41 -13.14
N GLY A 179 -15.58 -3.54 -11.92
CA GLY A 179 -15.58 -2.47 -10.93
C GLY A 179 -14.58 -1.37 -11.29
N SER A 180 -14.74 -0.21 -10.66
CA SER A 180 -13.79 0.90 -10.75
C SER A 180 -12.91 0.92 -9.51
N GLY A 181 -11.60 1.07 -9.68
CA GLY A 181 -10.64 1.10 -8.59
C GLY A 181 -9.22 1.37 -9.07
N GLY A 182 -8.32 1.63 -8.12
CA GLY A 182 -6.89 1.79 -8.38
C GLY A 182 -6.07 0.79 -7.57
N ILE A 183 -4.81 0.63 -7.97
CA ILE A 183 -3.84 -0.22 -7.25
C ILE A 183 -3.13 0.49 -6.10
N PHE A 184 -3.30 1.82 -6.00
CA PHE A 184 -2.57 2.67 -5.08
C PHE A 184 -2.88 2.37 -3.61
N ALA A 185 -4.16 2.24 -3.27
CA ALA A 185 -4.57 1.96 -1.90
C ALA A 185 -4.32 0.49 -1.49
N PRO A 186 -4.58 -0.52 -2.35
CA PRO A 186 -4.16 -1.89 -2.08
C PRO A 186 -2.63 -2.05 -1.89
N SER A 187 -1.80 -1.34 -2.67
CA SER A 187 -0.35 -1.39 -2.50
C SER A 187 0.09 -0.76 -1.19
N LEU A 188 -0.49 0.38 -0.82
CA LEU A 188 -0.24 1.03 0.47
C LEU A 188 -0.61 0.10 1.64
N PHE A 189 -1.80 -0.52 1.58
CA PHE A 189 -2.30 -1.44 2.60
C PHE A 189 -1.41 -2.67 2.77
N ILE A 190 -1.10 -3.37 1.68
CA ILE A 190 -0.27 -4.58 1.76
C ILE A 190 1.13 -4.23 2.27
N GLY A 191 1.66 -3.06 1.90
CA GLY A 191 2.96 -2.58 2.39
C GLY A 191 2.94 -2.36 3.90
N GLY A 192 1.88 -1.73 4.42
CA GLY A 192 1.70 -1.55 5.87
C GLY A 192 1.58 -2.87 6.61
N VAL A 193 0.75 -3.79 6.11
CA VAL A 193 0.58 -5.12 6.71
C VAL A 193 1.89 -5.92 6.65
N LEU A 194 2.66 -5.82 5.57
CA LEU A 194 3.99 -6.43 5.46
C LEU A 194 4.94 -5.86 6.52
N GLY A 195 4.94 -4.55 6.69
CA GLY A 195 5.65 -3.83 7.74
C GLY A 195 5.37 -4.37 9.14
N PHE A 196 4.09 -4.44 9.48
CA PHE A 196 3.60 -4.99 10.74
C PHE A 196 4.04 -6.44 10.95
N VAL A 197 3.80 -7.30 9.96
CA VAL A 197 4.13 -8.75 10.02
C VAL A 197 5.62 -8.94 10.23
N PHE A 198 6.45 -8.21 9.50
CA PHE A 198 7.90 -8.32 9.60
C PHE A 198 8.42 -7.91 10.98
N ALA A 199 8.04 -6.72 11.47
CA ALA A 199 8.48 -6.25 12.78
C ALA A 199 7.97 -7.15 13.92
N SER A 200 6.71 -7.56 13.85
CA SER A 200 6.10 -8.47 14.83
C SER A 200 6.79 -9.83 14.84
N ALA A 201 7.15 -10.37 13.67
CA ALA A 201 7.87 -11.64 13.58
C ALA A 201 9.29 -11.53 14.17
N VAL A 202 10.02 -10.45 13.86
CA VAL A 202 11.35 -10.21 14.44
C VAL A 202 11.27 -10.10 15.96
N ASN A 203 10.33 -9.30 16.49
CA ASN A 203 10.15 -9.11 17.93
C ASN A 203 9.74 -10.41 18.65
N LEU A 204 8.92 -11.25 18.00
CA LEU A 204 8.54 -12.56 18.54
C LEU A 204 9.74 -13.51 18.60
N ILE A 205 10.62 -13.49 17.59
CA ILE A 205 11.82 -14.35 17.54
C ILE A 205 12.89 -13.89 18.51
N SER A 206 13.11 -12.57 18.64
CA SER A 206 14.09 -12.01 19.57
C SER A 206 13.65 -12.10 21.03
N GLY A 207 12.34 -12.20 21.29
CA GLY A 207 11.75 -12.16 22.63
C GLY A 207 11.79 -10.77 23.27
N THR A 208 12.10 -9.73 22.49
CA THR A 208 12.19 -8.32 22.91
C THR A 208 11.63 -7.40 21.83
N GLU A 209 11.15 -6.22 22.23
CA GLU A 209 10.74 -5.16 21.29
C GLU A 209 11.97 -4.51 20.64
N MET A 210 12.57 -5.23 19.69
CA MET A 210 13.76 -4.78 18.98
C MET A 210 13.42 -3.76 17.88
N LEU A 211 12.28 -3.92 17.22
CA LEU A 211 11.82 -3.06 16.13
C LEU A 211 10.50 -2.39 16.50
N SER A 212 10.39 -1.08 16.22
CA SER A 212 9.11 -0.37 16.29
C SER A 212 8.18 -0.84 15.18
N VAL A 213 7.06 -1.45 15.56
CA VAL A 213 6.01 -1.93 14.64
C VAL A 213 5.42 -0.78 13.84
N SER A 214 5.24 0.38 14.47
CA SER A 214 4.75 1.61 13.83
C SER A 214 5.68 2.08 12.71
N ASN A 215 6.98 2.22 12.99
CA ASN A 215 7.97 2.64 12.00
C ASN A 215 8.07 1.64 10.84
N PHE A 216 8.12 0.34 11.12
CA PHE A 216 8.22 -0.67 10.07
C PHE A 216 6.95 -0.81 9.23
N THR A 217 5.76 -0.53 9.81
CA THR A 217 4.50 -0.41 9.06
C THR A 217 4.62 0.69 8.00
N LEU A 218 5.08 1.88 8.39
CA LEU A 218 5.27 3.02 7.47
C LEU A 218 6.37 2.77 6.41
N ILE A 219 7.48 2.16 6.82
CA ILE A 219 8.58 1.77 5.93
C ILE A 219 8.10 0.75 4.90
N GLY A 220 7.31 -0.25 5.32
CA GLY A 220 6.71 -1.25 4.44
C GLY A 220 5.73 -0.64 3.43
N MET A 221 4.90 0.32 3.85
CA MET A 221 4.00 1.07 2.97
C MET A 221 4.78 1.72 1.82
N SER A 222 5.86 2.44 2.15
CA SER A 222 6.70 3.11 1.15
C SER A 222 7.37 2.13 0.21
N GLY A 223 8.01 1.08 0.75
CA GLY A 223 8.73 0.09 -0.04
C GLY A 223 7.84 -0.62 -1.06
N LEU A 224 6.68 -1.15 -0.64
CA LEU A 224 5.81 -1.89 -1.55
C LEU A 224 5.19 -0.97 -2.61
N MET A 225 4.78 0.24 -2.20
CA MET A 225 4.20 1.22 -3.12
C MET A 225 5.22 1.65 -4.18
N SER A 226 6.48 1.89 -3.78
CA SER A 226 7.58 2.17 -4.70
C SER A 226 7.79 1.04 -5.71
N GLY A 227 7.79 -0.21 -5.24
CA GLY A 227 7.98 -1.39 -6.09
C GLY A 227 6.83 -1.66 -7.08
N ILE A 228 5.57 -1.37 -6.70
CA ILE A 228 4.39 -1.59 -7.58
C ILE A 228 4.22 -0.44 -8.57
N LEU A 229 4.34 0.80 -8.10
CA LEU A 229 4.10 1.99 -8.90
C LEU A 229 5.29 2.35 -9.79
N HIS A 230 6.48 1.81 -9.50
CA HIS A 230 7.76 2.28 -10.06
C HIS A 230 7.98 3.78 -9.81
N ALA A 231 7.45 4.27 -8.69
CA ALA A 231 7.39 5.68 -8.33
C ALA A 231 7.97 5.91 -6.91
N PRO A 232 9.30 5.73 -6.72
CA PRO A 232 9.94 5.86 -5.41
C PRO A 232 9.74 7.22 -4.76
N LEU A 233 9.85 8.34 -5.51
CA LEU A 233 9.73 9.67 -4.90
C LEU A 233 8.32 9.90 -4.36
N THR A 234 7.30 9.47 -5.10
CA THR A 234 5.91 9.52 -4.67
C THR A 234 5.73 8.75 -3.37
N ALA A 235 6.28 7.54 -3.27
CA ALA A 235 6.17 6.71 -2.08
C ALA A 235 6.88 7.31 -0.86
N ILE A 236 8.03 7.95 -1.06
CA ILE A 236 8.76 8.61 0.03
C ILE A 236 7.97 9.82 0.54
N PHE A 237 7.58 10.72 -0.36
CA PHE A 237 6.91 11.98 0.01
C PHE A 237 5.51 11.74 0.55
N LEU A 238 4.76 10.76 0.02
CA LEU A 238 3.45 10.41 0.55
C LEU A 238 3.55 10.01 2.02
N ILE A 239 4.42 9.03 2.33
CA ILE A 239 4.54 8.53 3.69
C ILE A 239 5.09 9.61 4.63
N ALA A 240 6.08 10.38 4.19
CA ALA A 240 6.65 11.46 4.99
C ALA A 240 5.64 12.57 5.33
N GLU A 241 4.75 12.93 4.40
CA GLU A 241 3.72 13.95 4.63
C GLU A 241 2.63 13.42 5.58
N ILE A 242 2.12 12.21 5.37
CA ILE A 242 1.05 11.66 6.24
C ILE A 242 1.53 11.33 7.66
N THR A 243 2.84 11.16 7.87
CA THR A 243 3.46 10.99 9.20
C THR A 243 3.86 12.31 9.84
N SER A 244 3.64 13.45 9.15
CA SER A 244 3.98 14.80 9.64
C SER A 244 5.41 14.94 10.17
N GLY A 245 6.36 14.13 9.67
CA GLY A 245 7.69 14.04 10.26
C GLY A 245 8.74 13.51 9.30
N TYR A 246 9.86 14.24 9.24
CA TYR A 246 11.02 13.94 8.41
C TYR A 246 11.97 12.90 9.03
N THR A 247 11.66 12.37 10.22
CA THR A 247 12.56 11.46 10.93
C THR A 247 12.75 10.15 10.16
N LEU A 248 11.68 9.60 9.58
CA LEU A 248 11.76 8.38 8.77
C LEU A 248 12.21 8.62 7.32
N PHE A 249 12.53 9.85 6.92
CA PHE A 249 12.82 10.16 5.52
C PHE A 249 13.98 9.32 4.96
N VAL A 250 15.05 9.12 5.74
CA VAL A 250 16.20 8.29 5.35
C VAL A 250 15.83 6.80 5.23
N PRO A 251 15.20 6.16 6.23
CA PRO A 251 14.64 4.81 6.07
C PRO A 251 13.72 4.64 4.86
N LEU A 252 12.83 5.60 4.61
CA LEU A 252 11.89 5.58 3.49
C LEU A 252 12.60 5.64 2.14
N MET A 253 13.63 6.47 2.01
CA MET A 253 14.48 6.52 0.81
C MET A 253 15.18 5.19 0.56
N LEU A 254 15.77 4.60 1.61
CA LEU A 254 16.51 3.35 1.49
C LEU A 254 15.59 2.18 1.09
N VAL A 255 14.48 1.99 1.79
CA VAL A 255 13.53 0.90 1.50
C VAL A 255 12.93 1.04 0.10
N SER A 256 12.57 2.26 -0.30
CA SER A 256 11.98 2.53 -1.62
C SER A 256 12.97 2.26 -2.74
N ALA A 257 14.22 2.72 -2.60
CA ALA A 257 15.27 2.47 -3.59
C ALA A 257 15.53 0.97 -3.79
N ILE A 258 15.61 0.20 -2.69
CA ILE A 258 15.85 -1.25 -2.73
C ILE A 258 14.65 -1.98 -3.33
N ALA A 259 13.43 -1.65 -2.89
CA ALA A 259 12.21 -2.28 -3.39
C ALA A 259 11.99 -2.01 -4.88
N TYR A 260 12.20 -0.76 -5.32
CA TYR A 260 12.19 -0.39 -6.73
C TYR A 260 13.23 -1.17 -7.54
N SER A 261 14.49 -1.18 -7.09
CA SER A 261 15.59 -1.88 -7.78
C SER A 261 15.36 -3.39 -7.85
N THR A 262 14.75 -3.98 -6.82
CA THR A 262 14.39 -5.39 -6.79
C THR A 262 13.23 -5.65 -7.76
N SER A 263 12.20 -4.80 -7.78
CA SER A 263 11.03 -4.94 -8.66
C SER A 263 11.41 -4.84 -10.13
N ILE A 264 12.21 -3.84 -10.52
CA ILE A 264 12.58 -3.60 -11.92
C ILE A 264 13.41 -4.74 -12.53
N TYR A 265 14.15 -5.48 -11.70
CA TYR A 265 14.88 -6.67 -12.15
C TYR A 265 13.95 -7.76 -12.69
N PHE A 266 12.73 -7.89 -12.14
CA PHE A 266 11.77 -8.92 -12.53
C PHE A 266 10.62 -8.41 -13.41
N GLU A 267 10.24 -7.14 -13.29
CA GLU A 267 9.18 -6.49 -14.06
C GLU A 267 9.75 -5.20 -14.68
N SER A 268 9.90 -5.17 -16.01
CA SER A 268 10.50 -4.04 -16.71
C SER A 268 9.59 -2.80 -16.82
N HIS A 269 8.30 -2.94 -16.52
CA HIS A 269 7.32 -1.86 -16.64
C HIS A 269 6.52 -1.73 -15.35
N SER A 270 6.12 -0.51 -15.01
CA SER A 270 5.16 -0.25 -13.94
C SER A 270 3.81 -0.90 -14.26
N LEU A 271 2.99 -1.16 -13.24
CA LEU A 271 1.67 -1.76 -13.48
C LEU A 271 0.79 -0.88 -14.39
N TYR A 272 0.84 0.45 -14.20
CA TYR A 272 0.16 1.41 -15.06
C TYR A 272 0.65 1.36 -16.51
N ALA A 273 1.96 1.37 -16.72
CA ALA A 273 2.54 1.24 -18.05
C ALA A 273 2.15 -0.10 -18.69
N LYS A 274 2.14 -1.19 -17.93
CA LYS A 274 1.76 -2.51 -18.45
C LYS A 274 0.27 -2.58 -18.84
N HIS A 275 -0.62 -1.85 -18.16
CA HIS A 275 -2.02 -1.75 -18.56
C HIS A 275 -2.17 -0.99 -19.89
N LEU A 276 -1.44 0.11 -20.06
CA LEU A 276 -1.37 0.86 -21.33
C LEU A 276 -0.74 0.04 -22.47
N ALA A 277 0.25 -0.81 -22.15
CA ALA A 277 0.89 -1.70 -23.12
C ALA A 277 -0.11 -2.72 -23.68
N GLN A 278 -0.95 -3.26 -22.79
CA GLN A 278 -1.96 -4.25 -23.15
C GLN A 278 -3.15 -3.63 -23.88
N SER A 279 -3.48 -2.36 -23.61
CA SER A 279 -4.50 -1.64 -24.38
C SER A 279 -4.01 -1.14 -25.74
N GLY A 280 -2.68 -1.09 -25.95
CA GLY A 280 -2.06 -0.60 -27.18
C GLY A 280 -1.84 0.91 -27.21
N ASP A 281 -1.99 1.58 -26.07
CA ASP A 281 -1.91 3.04 -25.93
C ASP A 281 -0.57 3.53 -25.38
N LEU A 282 0.43 2.65 -25.31
CA LEU A 282 1.80 3.01 -24.93
C LEU A 282 2.48 3.66 -26.13
N ILE A 283 2.53 4.99 -26.13
CA ILE A 283 3.15 5.85 -27.15
C ILE A 283 4.64 5.98 -26.87
#